data_AF-A0A257WX93-F1
#
_entry.id   AF-A0A257WX93-F1
#
_cell.length_a   1.000
_cell.length_b   1.000
_cell.length_c   1.000
_cell.angle_alpha   90.00
_cell.angle_beta   90.00
_cell.angle_gamma   90.00
#
_symmetry.space_group_name_H-M   'P 1'
#
loop_
_entity.id
_entity.type
_entity.pdbx_description
1 polymer ?
#
loop_
_entity_poly.entity_id
_entity_poly.type
_entity_poly.pdbx_seq_one_letter_code
_entity_poly.pdbx_strand_id
1 'polypeptide(L)'
;MLKSWGISTADAQGIAATLMDWTDADDLKRRPDSAEKLDYDHLGYSDRPFNRKFSSLNEVDLVARADEIQAARPDWRSFFTLRGTGPLTAGNSPLVFDTATVSTDKFLRISVPKSAAATDVTFTVEATSDLSNSANWSSAGLVTEQDTSTRLIVRDSQPISSGGPRFMRVKVVRQ
;
A
#
# COMPACT_ATOMS: atom_id res chain seq x y z
N MET A 1 10.85 -7.56 -4.38
CA MET A 1 9.49 -8.03 -4.67
C MET A 1 9.48 -9.11 -5.74
N LEU A 2 9.80 -8.85 -7.02
CA LEU A 2 9.77 -9.91 -8.05
C LEU A 2 10.62 -11.16 -7.69
N LYS A 3 11.81 -10.95 -7.11
CA LYS A 3 12.65 -12.05 -6.59
C LYS A 3 11.97 -12.91 -5.52
N SER A 4 11.13 -12.33 -4.66
CA SER A 4 10.39 -13.10 -3.66
C SER A 4 9.23 -13.91 -4.26
N TRP A 5 8.94 -13.72 -5.55
CA TRP A 5 7.99 -14.53 -6.32
C TRP A 5 8.68 -15.62 -7.15
N GLY A 6 9.99 -15.86 -6.93
CA GLY A 6 10.75 -16.89 -7.64
C GLY A 6 11.31 -16.46 -9.00
N ILE A 7 11.09 -15.21 -9.42
CA ILE A 7 11.67 -14.66 -10.66
C ILE A 7 13.18 -14.45 -10.46
N SER A 8 13.98 -14.88 -11.44
CA SER A 8 15.44 -14.75 -11.38
C SER A 8 15.87 -13.28 -11.31
N THR A 9 17.09 -13.00 -10.83
CA THR A 9 17.58 -11.61 -10.77
C THR A 9 17.69 -10.99 -12.16
N ALA A 10 18.08 -11.77 -13.18
CA ALA A 10 18.18 -11.28 -14.55
C ALA A 10 16.80 -10.93 -15.11
N ASP A 11 15.81 -11.80 -14.93
CA ASP A 11 14.45 -11.60 -15.42
C ASP A 11 13.76 -10.45 -14.68
N ALA A 12 13.95 -10.36 -13.36
CA ALA A 12 13.41 -9.25 -12.58
C ALA A 12 13.96 -7.89 -13.04
N GLN A 13 15.21 -7.83 -13.51
CA GLN A 13 15.79 -6.62 -14.10
C GLN A 13 15.22 -6.33 -15.49
N GLY A 14 15.02 -7.35 -16.32
CA GLY A 14 14.43 -7.21 -17.65
C GLY A 14 12.96 -6.77 -17.61
N ILE A 15 12.16 -7.37 -16.72
CA ILE A 15 10.78 -6.95 -16.46
C ILE A 15 10.74 -5.50 -15.99
N ALA A 16 11.61 -5.12 -15.05
CA ALA A 16 11.68 -3.74 -14.56
C ALA A 16 12.06 -2.75 -15.67
N ALA A 17 13.02 -3.10 -16.52
CA ALA A 17 13.40 -2.27 -17.66
C ALA A 17 12.26 -2.11 -18.66
N THR A 18 11.53 -3.18 -18.97
CA THR A 18 10.39 -3.13 -19.89
C THR A 18 9.24 -2.26 -19.36
N LEU A 19 8.99 -2.30 -18.05
CA LEU A 19 8.03 -1.41 -17.41
C LEU A 19 8.47 0.07 -17.44
N MET A 20 9.78 0.33 -17.48
CA MET A 20 10.32 1.69 -17.59
C MET A 20 10.20 2.22 -19.02
N ASP A 21 10.63 1.43 -20.01
CA ASP A 21 10.50 1.69 -21.47
C ASP A 21 9.05 1.90 -21.90
N TRP A 22 8.08 1.30 -21.18
CA TRP A 22 6.66 1.60 -21.42
C TRP A 22 6.26 3.06 -21.10
N THR A 23 7.02 3.71 -20.23
CA THR A 23 6.58 4.95 -19.55
C THR A 23 7.41 6.18 -19.86
N ASP A 24 8.66 6.04 -20.28
CA ASP A 24 9.51 7.15 -20.70
C ASP A 24 9.16 7.61 -22.12
N ALA A 25 9.75 8.74 -22.52
CA ALA A 25 9.37 9.46 -23.72
C ALA A 25 10.31 9.20 -24.90
N ASP A 26 11.41 8.50 -24.66
CA ASP A 26 12.36 8.13 -25.71
C ASP A 26 12.06 6.74 -26.24
N ASP A 27 12.61 6.40 -27.41
CA ASP A 27 12.46 5.08 -28.04
C ASP A 27 13.73 4.24 -27.84
N LEU A 28 14.47 4.45 -26.74
CA LEU A 28 15.75 3.80 -26.49
C LEU A 28 15.63 2.70 -25.45
N LYS A 29 15.81 1.46 -25.92
CA LYS A 29 15.77 0.29 -25.04
C LYS A 29 16.77 0.42 -23.90
N ARG A 30 16.29 0.37 -22.66
CA ARG A 30 17.18 0.34 -21.49
C ARG A 30 18.01 -0.93 -21.41
N ARG A 31 17.50 -2.04 -21.95
CA ARG A 31 18.21 -3.31 -22.00
C ARG A 31 17.93 -4.08 -23.29
N PRO A 32 18.82 -5.00 -23.69
CA PRO A 32 18.53 -5.88 -24.84
C PRO A 32 17.23 -6.68 -24.67
N ASP A 33 16.88 -7.03 -23.43
CA ASP A 33 15.72 -7.82 -23.04
C ASP A 33 14.49 -6.99 -22.59
N SER A 34 14.50 -5.67 -22.84
CA SER A 34 13.30 -4.82 -22.74
C SER A 34 12.63 -4.62 -24.10
N ALA A 35 11.64 -3.73 -24.21
CA ALA A 35 10.88 -3.53 -25.44
C ALA A 35 10.51 -2.06 -25.66
N GLU A 36 10.82 -1.56 -26.85
CA GLU A 36 10.51 -0.22 -27.33
C GLU A 36 9.63 -0.24 -28.58
N LYS A 37 9.33 0.93 -29.13
CA LYS A 37 8.47 1.09 -30.30
C LYS A 37 8.77 0.10 -31.44
N LEU A 38 10.04 -0.08 -31.80
CA LEU A 38 10.43 -1.00 -32.87
C LEU A 38 10.12 -2.47 -32.53
N ASP A 39 10.24 -2.87 -31.27
CA ASP A 39 9.91 -4.24 -30.84
C ASP A 39 8.39 -4.49 -30.93
N TYR A 40 7.58 -3.53 -30.49
CA TYR A 40 6.13 -3.62 -30.60
C TYR A 40 5.64 -3.57 -32.05
N ASP A 41 6.25 -2.74 -32.90
CA ASP A 41 5.96 -2.69 -34.33
C ASP A 41 6.21 -4.05 -35.01
N HIS A 42 7.33 -4.73 -34.69
CA HIS A 42 7.62 -6.08 -35.20
C HIS A 42 6.62 -7.15 -34.72
N LEU A 43 5.99 -6.94 -33.57
CA LEU A 43 4.91 -7.78 -33.05
C LEU A 43 3.53 -7.40 -33.62
N GLY A 44 3.45 -6.38 -34.49
CA GLY A 44 2.22 -5.91 -35.12
C GLY A 44 1.43 -4.88 -34.30
N TYR A 45 2.03 -4.33 -33.25
CA TYR A 45 1.42 -3.30 -32.41
C TYR A 45 2.01 -1.93 -32.72
N SER A 46 1.29 -1.10 -33.48
CA SER A 46 1.73 0.26 -33.82
C SER A 46 1.44 1.30 -32.73
N ASP A 47 0.67 0.92 -31.71
CA ASP A 47 0.19 1.80 -30.64
C ASP A 47 1.00 1.65 -29.35
N ARG A 48 2.15 0.96 -29.36
CA ARG A 48 2.94 0.65 -28.15
C ARG A 48 4.44 0.95 -28.36
N PRO A 49 5.19 1.29 -27.29
CA PRO A 49 4.68 1.59 -25.95
C PRO A 49 3.88 2.89 -25.93
N PHE A 50 3.16 3.15 -24.84
CA PHE A 50 2.35 4.37 -24.75
C PHE A 50 3.18 5.63 -24.46
N ASN A 51 4.45 5.46 -24.09
CA ASN A 51 5.42 6.53 -23.79
C ASN A 51 4.84 7.58 -22.81
N ARG A 52 4.07 7.07 -21.83
CA ARG A 52 3.43 7.83 -20.77
C ARG A 52 3.29 6.98 -19.54
N LYS A 53 3.08 7.64 -18.39
CA LYS A 53 2.71 6.95 -17.15
C LYS A 53 1.48 6.05 -17.36
N PHE A 54 1.50 4.90 -16.68
CA PHE A 54 0.37 3.97 -16.64
C PHE A 54 -0.90 4.66 -16.14
N SER A 55 -2.00 4.49 -16.87
CA SER A 55 -3.32 5.00 -16.45
C SER A 55 -4.16 3.95 -15.74
N SER A 56 -3.85 2.66 -15.94
CA SER A 56 -4.49 1.54 -15.24
C SER A 56 -3.50 0.40 -15.01
N LEU A 57 -3.75 -0.48 -14.03
CA LEU A 57 -2.96 -1.71 -13.86
C LEU A 57 -3.20 -2.69 -15.02
N ASN A 58 -4.30 -2.54 -15.77
CA ASN A 58 -4.56 -3.39 -16.93
C ASN A 58 -3.60 -3.11 -18.08
N GLU A 59 -3.03 -1.90 -18.15
CA GLU A 59 -2.00 -1.59 -19.15
C GLU A 59 -0.72 -2.42 -18.95
N VAL A 60 -0.46 -2.94 -17.74
CA VAL A 60 0.69 -3.82 -17.50
C VAL A 60 0.59 -5.11 -18.32
N ASP A 61 -0.62 -5.62 -18.58
CA ASP A 61 -0.79 -6.83 -19.42
C ASP A 61 -0.33 -6.61 -20.88
N LEU A 62 -0.18 -5.36 -21.31
CA LEU A 62 0.25 -5.00 -22.66
C LEU A 62 1.77 -4.87 -22.78
N VAL A 63 2.47 -4.80 -21.66
CA VAL A 63 3.92 -4.66 -21.57
C VAL A 63 4.56 -6.00 -21.90
N ALA A 64 5.62 -6.00 -22.70
CA ALA A 64 6.37 -7.22 -22.95
C ALA A 64 6.86 -7.84 -21.62
N ARG A 65 6.88 -9.17 -21.54
CA ARG A 65 7.24 -9.94 -20.34
C ARG A 65 6.28 -9.83 -19.14
N ALA A 66 5.13 -9.17 -19.28
CA ALA A 66 4.14 -9.13 -18.21
C ALA A 66 3.52 -10.51 -17.89
N ASP A 67 3.55 -11.43 -18.85
CA ASP A 67 3.19 -12.83 -18.68
C ASP A 67 4.05 -13.53 -17.62
N GLU A 68 5.33 -13.16 -17.48
CA GLU A 68 6.21 -13.70 -16.43
C GLU A 68 5.75 -13.27 -15.03
N ILE A 69 5.23 -12.05 -14.89
CA ILE A 69 4.64 -11.56 -13.64
C ILE A 69 3.37 -12.37 -13.31
N GLN A 70 2.49 -12.55 -14.30
CA GLN A 70 1.24 -13.30 -14.15
C GLN A 70 1.50 -14.78 -13.82
N ALA A 71 2.49 -15.39 -14.45
CA ALA A 71 2.89 -16.77 -14.21
C ALA A 71 3.48 -16.96 -12.80
N ALA A 72 4.35 -16.05 -12.37
CA ALA A 72 4.94 -16.10 -11.03
C ALA A 72 3.91 -15.83 -9.93
N ARG A 73 2.95 -14.92 -10.17
CA ARG A 73 1.97 -14.51 -9.16
C ARG A 73 0.64 -14.06 -9.79
N PRO A 74 -0.37 -14.94 -9.91
CA PRO A 74 -1.62 -14.62 -10.60
C PRO A 74 -2.46 -13.47 -10.01
N ASP A 75 -2.28 -13.17 -8.72
CA ASP A 75 -2.91 -12.07 -7.96
C ASP A 75 -2.00 -10.83 -7.83
N TRP A 76 -0.97 -10.69 -8.69
CA TRP A 76 0.05 -9.64 -8.61
C TRP A 76 -0.53 -8.23 -8.47
N ARG A 77 -1.70 -7.96 -9.07
CA ARG A 77 -2.40 -6.66 -8.99
C ARG A 77 -2.68 -6.20 -7.56
N SER A 78 -2.83 -7.13 -6.62
CA SER A 78 -3.02 -6.81 -5.20
C SER A 78 -1.75 -6.28 -4.51
N PHE A 79 -0.60 -6.35 -5.18
CA PHE A 79 0.71 -5.93 -4.66
C PHE A 79 1.25 -4.65 -5.32
N PHE A 80 0.60 -4.13 -6.36
CA PHE A 80 1.03 -2.91 -7.05
C PHE A 80 -0.02 -1.80 -6.94
N THR A 81 0.45 -0.56 -6.99
CA THR A 81 -0.39 0.63 -7.16
C THR A 81 0.25 1.52 -8.23
N LEU A 82 -0.56 2.17 -9.06
CA LEU A 82 -0.06 3.03 -10.16
C LEU A 82 0.51 4.36 -9.67
N ARG A 83 -0.06 4.86 -8.57
CA ARG A 83 0.32 6.11 -7.91
C ARG A 83 0.68 5.81 -6.46
N GLY A 84 1.77 5.09 -6.27
CA GLY A 84 2.42 4.95 -4.97
C GLY A 84 3.54 5.99 -4.83
N THR A 85 3.50 6.84 -3.81
CA THR A 85 4.55 7.82 -3.49
C THR A 85 5.77 7.17 -2.82
N GLY A 86 6.24 6.03 -3.35
CA GLY A 86 7.31 5.26 -2.70
C GLY A 86 6.87 4.60 -1.39
N PRO A 87 7.81 3.97 -0.65
CA PRO A 87 7.50 2.95 0.35
C PRO A 87 6.67 3.53 1.51
N LEU A 88 5.51 2.93 1.78
CA LEU A 88 4.71 3.05 3.00
C LEU A 88 4.69 4.45 3.67
N THR A 89 4.53 5.52 2.87
CA THR A 89 4.19 6.83 3.44
C THR A 89 2.70 6.82 3.79
N ALA A 90 2.36 7.30 4.98
CA ALA A 90 1.01 7.38 5.56
C ALA A 90 0.01 8.29 4.78
N GLY A 91 0.18 8.45 3.46
CA GLY A 91 -0.49 9.47 2.66
C GLY A 91 -1.81 9.07 2.00
N ASN A 92 -2.15 7.79 1.92
CA ASN A 92 -3.46 7.34 1.39
C ASN A 92 -4.32 6.59 2.42
N SER A 93 -3.76 6.31 3.60
CA SER A 93 -4.60 5.90 4.71
C SER A 93 -5.29 7.16 5.20
N PRO A 94 -6.62 7.24 5.22
CA PRO A 94 -7.28 8.41 5.77
C PRO A 94 -7.18 8.43 7.32
N LEU A 95 -6.50 7.42 7.89
CA LEU A 95 -6.11 7.36 9.30
C LEU A 95 -5.05 8.41 9.61
N VAL A 96 -5.32 9.24 10.62
CA VAL A 96 -4.34 10.18 11.17
C VAL A 96 -3.82 9.61 12.49
N PHE A 97 -2.50 9.53 12.61
CA PHE A 97 -1.80 9.16 13.85
C PHE A 97 -1.12 10.41 14.39
N ASP A 98 -1.42 10.75 15.63
CA ASP A 98 -0.82 11.89 16.31
C ASP A 98 -0.71 11.63 17.83
N THR A 99 -0.52 12.71 18.60
CA THR A 99 -0.56 12.65 20.06
C THR A 99 -1.59 13.60 20.61
N ALA A 100 -2.36 13.15 21.60
CA ALA A 100 -3.21 14.02 22.41
C ALA A 100 -2.45 14.46 23.66
N THR A 101 -2.44 15.76 23.93
CA THR A 101 -1.96 16.29 25.23
C THR A 101 -3.14 16.35 26.19
N VAL A 102 -3.05 15.65 27.32
CA VAL A 102 -4.02 15.73 28.42
C VAL A 102 -3.26 16.15 29.66
N SER A 103 -3.57 17.35 30.17
CA SER A 103 -2.75 18.03 31.17
C SER A 103 -1.31 18.20 30.66
N THR A 104 -0.33 17.60 31.32
CA THR A 104 1.09 17.65 30.95
C THR A 104 1.55 16.45 30.13
N ASP A 105 0.75 15.39 30.06
CA ASP A 105 1.13 14.12 29.43
C ASP A 105 0.68 14.04 27.98
N LYS A 106 1.47 13.32 27.17
CA LYS A 106 1.14 13.01 25.78
C LYS A 106 0.77 11.55 25.62
N PHE A 107 -0.29 11.28 24.87
CA PHE A 107 -0.84 9.95 24.62
C PHE A 107 -0.88 9.69 23.12
N LEU A 108 -0.61 8.45 22.69
CA LEU A 108 -0.81 8.05 21.31
C LEU A 108 -2.30 8.17 20.95
N ARG A 109 -2.61 8.71 19.76
CA ARG A 109 -3.98 8.87 19.29
C ARG A 109 -4.12 8.50 17.81
N ILE A 110 -5.25 7.87 17.50
CA ILE A 110 -5.69 7.55 16.15
C ILE A 110 -7.00 8.27 15.87
N SER A 111 -7.08 8.97 14.74
CA SER A 111 -8.32 9.45 14.14
C SER A 111 -8.63 8.66 12.86
N VAL A 112 -9.85 8.15 12.78
CA VAL A 112 -10.39 7.37 11.67
C VAL A 112 -11.59 8.10 11.08
N PRO A 113 -11.59 8.49 9.81
CA PRO A 113 -12.82 8.88 9.14
C PRO A 113 -13.68 7.64 8.86
N LYS A 114 -14.97 7.75 9.20
CA LYS A 114 -16.01 6.76 8.92
C LYS A 114 -16.89 7.26 7.77
N SER A 115 -17.76 6.39 7.27
CA SER A 115 -18.81 6.75 6.32
C SER A 115 -20.17 6.42 6.92
N ALA A 116 -21.06 7.41 7.01
CA ALA A 116 -22.43 7.19 7.50
C ALA A 116 -23.24 6.26 6.59
N ALA A 117 -22.83 6.12 5.32
CA ALA A 117 -23.44 5.20 4.36
C ALA A 117 -22.95 3.75 4.51
N ALA A 118 -21.82 3.52 5.20
CA ALA A 118 -21.26 2.19 5.40
C ALA A 118 -21.83 1.58 6.70
N THR A 119 -23.04 1.02 6.60
CA THR A 119 -23.78 0.46 7.74
C THR A 119 -23.41 -0.98 8.10
N ASP A 120 -22.60 -1.63 7.26
CA ASP A 120 -22.20 -3.03 7.39
C ASP A 120 -20.74 -3.19 7.84
N VAL A 121 -20.12 -2.14 8.41
CA VAL A 121 -18.74 -2.16 8.87
C VAL A 121 -18.60 -1.68 10.32
N THR A 122 -17.80 -2.41 11.08
CA THR A 122 -17.44 -2.08 12.45
C THR A 122 -15.96 -1.71 12.51
N PHE A 123 -15.67 -0.57 13.14
CA PHE A 123 -14.31 -0.10 13.40
C PHE A 123 -13.99 -0.31 14.88
N THR A 124 -12.87 -0.99 15.15
CA THR A 124 -12.35 -1.21 16.50
C THR A 124 -10.92 -0.70 16.57
N VAL A 125 -10.59 0.08 17.59
CA VAL A 125 -9.19 0.45 17.88
C VAL A 125 -8.66 -0.50 18.94
N GLU A 126 -7.46 -1.01 18.73
CA GLU A 126 -6.79 -1.94 19.63
C GLU A 126 -5.37 -1.48 19.89
N ALA A 127 -4.85 -1.80 21.08
CA ALA A 127 -3.46 -1.58 21.44
C ALA A 127 -2.81 -2.84 22.01
N THR A 128 -1.48 -2.87 21.94
CA THR A 128 -0.63 -3.87 22.56
C THR A 128 0.68 -3.24 23.02
N SER A 129 1.32 -3.86 24.02
CA SER A 129 2.72 -3.56 24.39
C SER A 129 3.69 -4.62 23.85
N ASP A 130 3.18 -5.64 23.19
CA ASP A 130 3.93 -6.79 22.69
C ASP A 130 3.41 -7.20 21.30
N LEU A 131 4.27 -7.07 20.29
CA LEU A 131 3.96 -7.43 18.90
C LEU A 131 4.16 -8.92 18.60
N SER A 132 4.78 -9.69 19.51
CA SER A 132 5.11 -11.10 19.26
C SER A 132 3.89 -12.03 19.29
N ASN A 133 2.83 -11.64 19.98
CA ASN A 133 1.59 -12.42 20.09
C ASN A 133 0.39 -11.60 19.59
N SER A 134 -0.23 -12.07 18.51
CA SER A 134 -1.40 -11.44 17.90
C SER A 134 -2.65 -11.44 18.79
N ALA A 135 -2.71 -12.28 19.82
CA ALA A 135 -3.80 -12.30 20.80
C ALA A 135 -3.73 -11.16 21.84
N ASN A 136 -2.58 -10.46 21.93
CA ASN A 136 -2.39 -9.37 22.90
C ASN A 136 -3.02 -8.03 22.48
N TRP A 137 -3.53 -7.94 21.26
CA TRP A 137 -4.26 -6.77 20.79
C TRP A 137 -5.63 -6.71 21.45
N SER A 138 -5.92 -5.60 22.13
CA SER A 138 -7.24 -5.39 22.76
C SER A 138 -7.61 -3.92 22.79
N SER A 139 -8.90 -3.62 22.98
CA SER A 139 -9.36 -2.25 23.24
C SER A 139 -9.24 -1.84 24.72
N ALA A 140 -8.69 -2.71 25.58
CA ALA A 140 -8.51 -2.40 26.99
C ALA A 140 -7.45 -1.31 27.18
N GLY A 141 -7.71 -0.37 28.10
CA GLY A 141 -6.83 0.77 28.35
C GLY A 141 -6.80 1.78 27.20
N LEU A 142 -7.84 1.83 26.36
CA LEU A 142 -8.05 2.91 25.40
C LEU A 142 -9.18 3.85 25.86
N VAL A 143 -9.12 5.10 25.42
CA VAL A 143 -10.14 6.12 25.67
C VAL A 143 -10.69 6.61 24.34
N THR A 144 -11.99 6.40 24.14
CA THR A 144 -12.72 6.96 22.99
C THR A 144 -12.99 8.44 23.25
N GLU A 145 -12.41 9.31 22.42
CA GLU A 145 -12.61 10.76 22.49
C GLU A 145 -13.83 11.19 21.66
N GLN A 146 -14.08 10.50 20.54
CA GLN A 146 -15.21 10.76 19.67
C GLN A 146 -15.60 9.47 18.94
N ASP A 147 -16.89 9.14 18.90
CA ASP A 147 -17.43 8.09 18.03
C ASP A 147 -18.75 8.55 17.40
N THR A 148 -18.74 8.71 16.09
CA THR A 148 -19.86 9.23 15.28
C THR A 148 -19.92 8.46 13.96
N SER A 149 -20.98 8.64 13.19
CA SER A 149 -21.14 7.99 11.87
C SER A 149 -20.09 8.39 10.85
N THR A 150 -19.39 9.52 11.05
CA THR A 150 -18.38 10.04 10.12
C THR A 150 -16.97 10.06 10.69
N ARG A 151 -16.79 9.78 11.99
CA ARG A 151 -15.47 9.84 12.63
C ARG A 151 -15.39 9.01 13.90
N LEU A 152 -14.25 8.33 14.10
CA LEU A 152 -13.83 7.69 15.33
C LEU A 152 -12.46 8.24 15.75
N ILE A 153 -12.33 8.70 16.98
CA ILE A 153 -11.07 9.18 17.57
C ILE A 153 -10.86 8.43 18.88
N VAL A 154 -9.71 7.76 18.99
CA VAL A 154 -9.34 6.96 20.16
C VAL A 154 -7.89 7.22 20.52
N ARG A 155 -7.62 7.42 21.80
CA ARG A 155 -6.26 7.52 22.34
C ARG A 155 -5.95 6.39 23.32
N ASP A 156 -4.67 6.20 23.58
CA ASP A 156 -4.21 5.38 24.69
C ASP A 156 -4.54 6.04 26.05
N SER A 157 -4.66 5.23 27.09
CA SER A 157 -4.69 5.66 28.49
C SER A 157 -3.30 5.75 29.11
N GLN A 158 -2.30 5.08 28.53
CA GLN A 158 -0.92 5.12 28.99
C GLN A 158 -0.19 6.31 28.33
N PRO A 159 0.45 7.19 29.12
CA PRO A 159 1.22 8.27 28.55
C PRO A 159 2.49 7.72 27.89
N ILE A 160 2.97 8.42 26.87
CA ILE A 160 4.21 8.07 26.15
C ILE A 160 5.41 8.09 27.10
N SER A 161 5.35 8.88 28.18
CA SER A 161 6.36 8.97 29.23
C SER A 161 6.46 7.71 30.10
N SER A 162 5.51 6.76 30.02
CA SER A 162 5.51 5.52 30.82
C SER A 162 6.67 4.56 30.53
N GLY A 163 7.42 4.78 29.45
CA GLY A 163 8.67 4.06 29.15
C GLY A 163 8.52 2.67 28.52
N GLY A 164 7.30 2.12 28.42
CA GLY A 164 7.03 0.88 27.71
C GLY A 164 6.70 1.09 26.23
N PRO A 165 7.07 0.15 25.33
CA PRO A 165 6.60 0.22 23.95
C PRO A 165 5.08 0.08 23.90
N ARG A 166 4.43 0.95 23.13
CA ARG A 166 2.98 0.96 22.92
C ARG A 166 2.69 1.06 21.43
N PHE A 167 1.82 0.17 20.95
CA PHE A 167 1.41 0.12 19.55
C PHE A 167 -0.11 0.17 19.49
N MET A 168 -0.65 0.94 18.54
CA MET A 168 -2.08 1.05 18.30
C MET A 168 -2.39 0.70 16.85
N ARG A 169 -3.56 0.09 16.61
CA ARG A 169 -4.08 -0.20 15.26
C ARG A 169 -5.58 0.02 15.19
N VAL A 170 -6.07 0.09 13.95
CA VAL A 170 -7.49 0.03 13.63
C VAL A 170 -7.77 -1.32 12.98
N LYS A 171 -8.79 -2.01 13.48
CA LYS A 171 -9.37 -3.21 12.89
C LYS A 171 -10.72 -2.83 12.29
N VAL A 172 -10.93 -3.19 11.02
CA VAL A 172 -12.21 -2.98 10.32
C VAL A 172 -12.76 -4.34 9.95
N VAL A 173 -13.99 -4.62 10.35
CA VAL A 173 -14.67 -5.89 10.07
C VAL A 173 -16.01 -5.61 9.43
N ARG A 174 -16.27 -6.24 8.28
CA ARG A 174 -17.60 -6.26 7.68
C ARG A 174 -18.49 -7.23 8.45
N GLN A 175 -19.70 -6.82 8.80
CA GLN A 175 -20.72 -7.66 9.42
C GLN A 175 -21.45 -8.50 8.37
#